data_AF-A0ABD2KSE2-F1
#
_entry.id   AF-A0ABD2KSE2-F1
#
_cell.length_a   1.000
_cell.length_b   1.000
_cell.length_c   1.000
_cell.angle_alpha   90.00
_cell.angle_beta   90.00
_cell.angle_gamma   90.00
#
_symmetry.space_group_name_H-M   'P 1'
#
loop_
_entity.id
_entity.type
_entity.pdbx_description
1 polymer ?
#
loop_
_entity_poly.entity_id
_entity_poly.type
_entity_poly.pdbx_seq_one_letter_code
_entity_poly.pdbx_strand_id
1 'polypeptide(L)'
;MSISFNSTINEFTPAADEEEVKGEVLENKETFAERRIGKLERENKELQEKLKLQQLMVQLNSLQSKVDKMEEERMQQKEKEEQRQYVYTEQFKAILEKISDLEGMKQKEEEQQKGMMKAAKNFIVEKYEATNGRMVEIEKRLKTDKGKYVSAGQFEKVLERTEKLEKQSKQMQQQQKQEQKTKFATVEKLEESFSQVGEMLKQQKQKLEQLDTEQKKLCEKMASIENFVVDLFSQMQNAQQTEIHTKIDEFAHQLKMEIDVMANATKTKVEVLDRQQTKIWDKFSVLDNFIGILKDRFENELLKAVHSDVRQNIAEKFANPHQNCWEVTACNNELEIFGNESLRIHYKGDGSGFCSVFAKYSVPCCNSGLFCFEVKITNVKRYNSNTYLNIYNFV
;
A
#
# COMPACT_ATOMS: atom_id res chain seq x y z
N MET A 1 -35.17 12.02 66.82
CA MET A 1 -35.74 10.77 66.28
C MET A 1 -34.61 10.03 65.60
N SER A 2 -34.04 9.05 66.31
CA SER A 2 -32.87 8.30 65.88
C SER A 2 -33.32 6.87 65.60
N ILE A 3 -33.20 6.43 64.35
CA ILE A 3 -33.54 5.07 63.94
C ILE A 3 -32.26 4.25 63.99
N SER A 4 -32.15 3.37 64.99
CA SER A 4 -31.10 2.36 65.09
C SER A 4 -31.48 1.14 64.25
N PHE A 5 -30.67 0.81 63.25
CA PHE A 5 -30.74 -0.47 62.56
C PHE A 5 -29.94 -1.51 63.35
N ASN A 6 -30.65 -2.42 64.02
CA ASN A 6 -30.08 -3.67 64.50
C ASN A 6 -30.02 -4.64 63.32
N SER A 7 -28.84 -4.86 62.74
CA SER A 7 -28.59 -6.02 61.88
C SER A 7 -28.04 -7.15 62.74
N THR A 8 -28.90 -8.11 63.05
CA THR A 8 -28.53 -9.42 63.58
C THR A 8 -27.72 -10.15 62.49
N ILE A 9 -26.40 -10.18 62.64
CA ILE A 9 -25.52 -11.05 61.86
C ILE A 9 -25.66 -12.43 62.49
N ASN A 10 -26.36 -13.34 61.80
CA ASN A 10 -26.30 -14.75 62.09
C ASN A 10 -24.91 -15.25 61.70
N GLU A 11 -24.10 -15.54 62.71
CA GLU A 11 -22.92 -16.40 62.60
C GLU A 11 -23.37 -17.80 62.19
N PHE A 12 -23.35 -18.06 60.89
CA PHE A 12 -23.24 -19.39 60.35
C PHE A 12 -21.83 -19.50 59.78
N THR A 13 -20.91 -20.00 60.59
CA THR A 13 -19.58 -20.47 60.17
C THR A 13 -19.75 -21.92 59.77
N PRO A 14 -19.78 -22.28 58.47
CA PRO A 14 -19.48 -23.65 58.09
C PRO A 14 -17.99 -23.85 58.34
N ALA A 15 -17.66 -24.78 59.22
CA ALA A 15 -16.34 -25.40 59.22
C ALA A 15 -16.21 -26.20 57.92
N ALA A 16 -15.91 -25.47 56.84
CA ALA A 16 -15.47 -26.04 55.58
C ALA A 16 -13.94 -25.97 55.58
N ASP A 17 -13.33 -27.12 55.33
CA ASP A 17 -11.90 -27.38 55.22
C ASP A 17 -11.08 -26.19 54.71
N GLU A 18 -10.40 -25.49 55.64
CA GLU A 18 -9.53 -24.35 55.35
C GLU A 18 -8.27 -24.74 54.53
N GLU A 19 -8.02 -26.02 54.30
CA GLU A 19 -6.90 -26.48 53.47
C GLU A 19 -7.21 -26.49 51.97
N GLU A 20 -8.47 -26.67 51.56
CA GLU A 20 -8.81 -26.80 50.13
C GLU A 20 -8.98 -25.43 49.45
N VAL A 21 -9.48 -24.42 50.17
CA VAL A 21 -9.64 -23.04 49.65
C VAL A 21 -8.30 -22.29 49.55
N LYS A 22 -7.28 -22.69 50.34
CA LYS A 22 -5.93 -22.12 50.22
C LYS A 22 -5.20 -22.60 48.95
N GLY A 23 -5.50 -23.79 48.46
CA GLY A 23 -4.94 -24.35 47.21
C GLY A 23 -5.38 -23.59 45.96
N GLU A 24 -6.69 -23.39 45.77
CA GLU A 24 -7.23 -22.71 44.57
C GLU A 24 -6.86 -21.22 44.48
N VAL A 25 -6.66 -20.55 45.62
CA VAL A 25 -6.21 -19.14 45.66
C VAL A 25 -4.71 -19.01 45.35
N LEU A 26 -3.91 -20.03 45.63
CA LEU A 26 -2.49 -20.06 45.28
C LEU A 26 -2.27 -20.38 43.80
N GLU A 27 -3.02 -21.34 43.24
CA GLU A 27 -2.92 -21.73 41.82
C GLU A 27 -3.35 -20.59 40.87
N ASN A 28 -4.35 -19.79 41.27
CA ASN A 28 -4.75 -18.58 40.53
C ASN A 28 -3.73 -17.42 40.63
N LYS A 29 -2.92 -17.37 41.70
CA LYS A 29 -1.86 -16.35 41.84
C LYS A 29 -0.65 -16.69 41.00
N GLU A 30 -0.31 -17.97 40.90
CA GLU A 30 0.82 -18.46 40.10
C GLU A 30 0.56 -18.25 38.61
N THR A 31 -0.62 -18.62 38.12
CA THR A 31 -1.03 -18.37 36.73
C THR A 31 -1.17 -16.89 36.38
N PHE A 32 -1.53 -16.02 37.34
CA PHE A 32 -1.53 -14.56 37.12
C PHE A 32 -0.11 -14.00 37.03
N ALA A 33 0.81 -14.48 37.86
CA ALA A 33 2.21 -14.08 37.83
C ALA A 33 2.88 -14.47 36.51
N GLU A 34 2.67 -15.69 36.02
CA GLU A 34 3.20 -16.17 34.74
C GLU A 34 2.69 -15.35 33.55
N ARG A 35 1.37 -15.06 33.50
CA ARG A 35 0.81 -14.20 32.44
C ARG A 35 1.40 -12.79 32.49
N ARG A 36 1.66 -12.26 33.68
CA ARG A 36 2.25 -10.93 33.85
C ARG A 36 3.72 -10.92 33.44
N ILE A 37 4.48 -11.96 33.77
CA ILE A 37 5.87 -12.13 33.31
C ILE A 37 5.92 -12.21 31.78
N GLY A 38 5.12 -13.08 31.16
CA GLY A 38 5.09 -13.20 29.70
C GLY A 38 4.60 -11.95 28.97
N LYS A 39 3.79 -11.10 29.62
CA LYS A 39 3.46 -9.77 29.08
C LYS A 39 4.66 -8.82 29.15
N LEU A 40 5.34 -8.77 30.30
CA LEU A 40 6.52 -7.92 30.50
C LEU A 40 7.69 -8.33 29.60
N GLU A 41 7.88 -9.63 29.34
CA GLU A 41 8.91 -10.11 28.41
C GLU A 41 8.63 -9.68 26.97
N ARG A 42 7.37 -9.72 26.54
CA ARG A 42 6.96 -9.20 25.22
C ARG A 42 7.16 -7.69 25.12
N GLU A 43 6.74 -6.93 26.14
CA GLU A 43 6.95 -5.48 26.19
C GLU A 43 8.45 -5.13 26.17
N ASN A 44 9.29 -5.89 26.89
CA ASN A 44 10.74 -5.69 26.91
C ASN A 44 11.37 -6.02 25.54
N LYS A 45 10.95 -7.11 24.89
CA LYS A 45 11.38 -7.44 23.53
C LYS A 45 11.01 -6.34 22.53
N GLU A 46 9.78 -5.83 22.59
CA GLU A 46 9.33 -4.72 21.74
C GLU A 46 10.15 -3.44 22.00
N LEU A 47 10.47 -3.14 23.26
CA LEU A 47 11.32 -1.99 23.62
C LEU A 47 12.75 -2.16 23.11
N GLN A 48 13.33 -3.37 23.17
CA GLN A 48 14.65 -3.66 22.62
C GLN A 48 14.67 -3.51 21.09
N GLU A 49 13.64 -3.98 20.40
CA GLU A 49 13.51 -3.81 18.95
C GLU A 49 13.37 -2.32 18.58
N LYS A 50 12.56 -1.55 19.32
CA LYS A 50 12.44 -0.08 19.15
C LYS A 50 13.78 0.64 19.38
N LEU A 51 14.53 0.26 20.42
CA LEU A 51 15.84 0.84 20.70
C LEU A 51 16.84 0.55 19.57
N LYS A 52 16.87 -0.69 19.08
CA LYS A 52 17.72 -1.09 17.94
C LYS A 52 17.36 -0.29 16.68
N LEU A 53 16.07 -0.09 16.42
CA LEU A 53 15.58 0.69 15.28
C LEU A 53 15.98 2.17 15.39
N GLN A 54 15.91 2.74 16.60
CA GLN A 54 16.36 4.11 16.88
C GLN A 54 17.88 4.27 16.68
N GLN A 55 18.68 3.29 17.11
CA GLN A 55 20.13 3.29 16.87
C GLN A 55 20.46 3.22 15.38
N LEU A 56 19.76 2.37 14.61
CA LEU A 56 19.91 2.29 13.16
C LEU A 56 19.53 3.60 12.46
N MET A 57 18.46 4.28 12.89
CA MET A 57 18.10 5.59 12.36
C MET A 57 19.19 6.65 12.59
N VAL A 58 19.82 6.66 13.75
CA VAL A 58 20.94 7.59 14.04
C VAL A 58 22.14 7.29 13.14
N GLN A 59 22.47 6.02 12.93
CA GLN A 59 23.55 5.61 12.03
C GLN A 59 23.23 5.99 10.57
N LEU A 60 21.98 5.78 10.12
CA LEU A 60 21.54 6.15 8.78
C LEU A 60 21.65 7.65 8.54
N ASN A 61 21.20 8.49 9.49
CA ASN A 61 21.32 9.94 9.39
C ASN A 61 22.78 10.41 9.37
N SER A 62 23.66 9.75 10.13
CA SER A 62 25.10 10.03 10.12
C SER A 62 25.75 9.67 8.77
N LEU A 63 25.37 8.54 8.17
CA LEU A 63 25.82 8.15 6.84
C LEU A 63 25.31 9.11 5.76
N GLN A 64 24.02 9.49 5.82
CA GLN A 64 23.45 10.45 4.89
C GLN A 64 24.21 11.78 4.91
N SER A 65 24.48 12.33 6.10
CA SER A 65 25.26 13.56 6.24
C SER A 65 26.68 13.46 5.66
N LYS A 66 27.31 12.28 5.73
CA LYS A 66 28.62 12.04 5.09
C LYS A 66 28.51 11.99 3.57
N VAL A 67 27.46 11.37 3.03
CA VAL A 67 27.19 11.33 1.58
C VAL A 67 26.97 12.74 1.05
N ASP A 68 26.12 13.52 1.70
CA ASP A 68 25.84 14.91 1.31
C ASP A 68 27.13 15.75 1.29
N LYS A 69 28.00 15.59 2.30
CA LYS A 69 29.30 16.27 2.35
C LYS A 69 30.24 15.84 1.21
N MET A 70 30.30 14.55 0.89
CA MET A 70 31.12 14.06 -0.24
C MET A 70 30.60 14.59 -1.58
N GLU A 71 29.28 14.69 -1.76
CA GLU A 71 28.68 15.28 -2.95
C GLU A 71 29.00 16.77 -3.07
N GLU A 72 28.95 17.51 -1.96
CA GLU A 72 29.34 18.92 -1.92
C GLU A 72 30.82 19.11 -2.30
N GLU A 73 31.73 18.31 -1.72
CA GLU A 73 33.15 18.34 -2.05
C GLU A 73 33.40 18.00 -3.54
N ARG A 74 32.68 17.02 -4.09
CA ARG A 74 32.76 16.65 -5.52
C ARG A 74 32.30 17.80 -6.42
N MET A 75 31.21 18.48 -6.06
CA MET A 75 30.68 19.64 -6.81
C MET A 75 31.67 20.81 -6.79
N GLN A 76 32.25 21.13 -5.63
CA GLN A 76 33.28 22.17 -5.51
C GLN A 76 34.53 21.84 -6.33
N GLN A 77 34.92 20.56 -6.39
CA GLN A 77 36.06 20.14 -7.20
C GLN A 77 35.78 20.28 -8.70
N LYS A 78 34.57 19.91 -9.15
CA LYS A 78 34.13 20.11 -10.54
C LYS A 78 34.13 21.59 -10.92
N GLU A 79 33.61 22.47 -10.06
CA GLU A 79 33.62 23.92 -10.30
C GLU A 79 35.05 24.47 -10.42
N LYS A 80 35.97 24.05 -9.54
CA LYS A 80 37.39 24.43 -9.63
C LYS A 80 38.03 23.95 -10.94
N GLU A 81 37.63 22.80 -11.46
CA GLU A 81 38.15 22.25 -12.70
C GLU A 81 37.61 22.99 -13.93
N GLU A 82 36.32 23.34 -13.94
CA GLU A 82 35.71 24.21 -14.95
C GLU A 82 36.36 25.60 -14.96
N GLN A 83 36.65 26.18 -13.80
CA GLN A 83 37.40 27.44 -13.69
C GLN A 83 38.81 27.34 -14.27
N ARG A 84 39.53 26.23 -14.04
CA ARG A 84 40.86 26.00 -14.64
C ARG A 84 40.77 25.86 -16.16
N GLN A 85 39.79 25.12 -16.68
CA GLN A 85 39.57 24.98 -18.12
C GLN A 85 39.25 26.32 -18.78
N TYR A 86 38.46 27.18 -18.11
CA TYR A 86 38.19 28.53 -18.59
C TYR A 86 39.47 29.37 -18.71
N VAL A 87 40.31 29.37 -17.66
CA VAL A 87 41.60 30.08 -17.67
C VAL A 87 42.51 29.57 -18.80
N TYR A 88 42.61 28.26 -19.00
CA TYR A 88 43.41 27.70 -20.09
C TYR A 88 42.87 28.08 -21.47
N THR A 89 41.54 28.12 -21.63
CA THR A 89 40.89 28.52 -22.88
C THR A 89 41.20 29.98 -23.22
N GLU A 90 41.12 30.88 -22.24
CA GLU A 90 41.45 32.30 -22.43
C GLU A 90 42.94 32.52 -22.71
N GLN A 91 43.83 31.78 -22.02
CA GLN A 91 45.27 31.80 -22.33
C GLN A 91 45.55 31.32 -23.76
N PHE A 92 44.87 30.26 -24.20
CA PHE A 92 45.03 29.71 -25.55
C PHE A 92 44.55 30.71 -26.63
N LYS A 93 43.41 31.38 -26.40
CA LYS A 93 42.93 32.46 -27.28
C LYS A 93 43.96 33.59 -27.40
N ALA A 94 44.53 34.05 -26.28
CA ALA A 94 45.54 35.10 -26.29
C ALA A 94 46.83 34.69 -27.05
N ILE A 95 47.20 33.40 -27.03
CA ILE A 95 48.31 32.88 -27.83
C ILE A 95 47.95 32.90 -29.33
N LEU A 96 46.75 32.45 -29.69
CA LEU A 96 46.29 32.46 -31.10
C LEU A 96 46.23 33.88 -31.67
N GLU A 97 45.78 34.86 -30.88
CA GLU A 97 45.75 36.27 -31.30
C GLU A 97 47.17 36.79 -31.57
N LYS A 98 48.14 36.50 -30.69
CA LYS A 98 49.55 36.84 -30.92
C LYS A 98 50.14 36.16 -32.16
N ILE A 99 49.77 34.91 -32.44
CA ILE A 99 50.21 34.21 -33.66
C ILE A 99 49.65 34.94 -34.89
N SER A 100 48.37 35.31 -34.86
CA SER A 100 47.73 36.06 -35.95
C SER A 100 48.41 37.42 -36.20
N ASP A 101 48.73 38.16 -35.13
CA ASP A 101 49.48 39.41 -35.22
C ASP A 101 50.86 39.22 -35.86
N LEU A 102 51.59 38.17 -35.45
CA LEU A 102 52.90 37.84 -36.02
C LEU A 102 52.82 37.45 -37.51
N GLU A 103 51.79 36.71 -37.90
CA GLU A 103 51.53 36.38 -39.31
C GLU A 103 51.22 37.64 -40.13
N GLY A 104 50.44 38.57 -39.59
CA GLY A 104 50.17 39.87 -40.21
C GLY A 104 51.43 40.73 -40.35
N MET A 105 52.32 40.73 -39.36
CA MET A 105 53.61 41.41 -39.44
C MET A 105 54.51 40.79 -40.51
N LYS A 106 54.57 39.45 -40.58
CA LYS A 106 55.35 38.73 -41.60
C LYS A 106 54.87 39.07 -43.02
N GLN A 107 53.56 39.12 -43.25
CA GLN A 107 53.01 39.54 -44.55
C GLN A 107 53.43 40.96 -44.93
N LYS A 108 53.37 41.91 -43.99
CA LYS A 108 53.82 43.30 -44.23
C LYS A 108 55.32 43.37 -44.56
N GLU A 109 56.16 42.59 -43.88
CA GLU A 109 57.59 42.50 -44.21
C GLU A 109 57.83 41.91 -45.61
N GLU A 110 57.09 40.86 -45.99
CA GLU A 110 57.18 40.28 -47.33
C GLU A 110 56.74 41.28 -48.42
N GLU A 111 55.68 42.05 -48.19
CA GLU A 111 55.25 43.12 -49.09
C GLU A 111 56.29 44.25 -49.19
N GLN A 112 56.86 44.65 -48.05
CA GLN A 112 57.92 45.67 -48.01
C GLN A 112 59.17 45.18 -48.77
N GLN A 113 59.58 43.92 -48.60
CA GLN A 113 60.67 43.32 -49.37
C GLN A 113 60.36 43.28 -50.87
N LYS A 114 59.15 42.89 -51.27
CA LYS A 114 58.73 42.93 -52.69
C LYS A 114 58.78 44.34 -53.24
N GLY A 115 58.33 45.34 -52.48
CA GLY A 115 58.40 46.76 -52.82
C GLY A 115 59.83 47.25 -53.01
N MET A 116 60.72 46.93 -52.07
CA MET A 116 62.16 47.25 -52.17
C MET A 116 62.82 46.57 -53.36
N MET A 117 62.52 45.29 -53.62
CA MET A 117 63.09 44.56 -54.75
C MET A 117 62.61 45.15 -56.09
N LYS A 118 61.34 45.59 -56.17
CA LYS A 118 60.79 46.31 -57.33
C LYS A 118 61.47 47.67 -57.52
N ALA A 119 61.67 48.43 -56.45
CA ALA A 119 62.38 49.71 -56.48
C ALA A 119 63.84 49.53 -56.92
N ALA A 120 64.54 48.51 -56.41
CA ALA A 120 65.89 48.17 -56.81
C ALA A 120 65.97 47.77 -58.29
N LYS A 121 65.03 46.94 -58.79
CA LYS A 121 64.92 46.61 -60.22
C LYS A 121 64.72 47.87 -61.07
N ASN A 122 63.79 48.74 -60.69
CA ASN A 122 63.53 49.99 -61.41
C ASN A 122 64.77 50.89 -61.43
N PHE A 123 65.47 51.03 -60.29
CA PHE A 123 66.69 51.80 -60.21
C PHE A 123 67.81 51.22 -61.09
N ILE A 124 67.97 49.90 -61.14
CA ILE A 124 68.94 49.23 -62.02
C ILE A 124 68.59 49.49 -63.49
N VAL A 125 67.31 49.36 -63.87
CA VAL A 125 66.84 49.63 -65.24
C VAL A 125 67.08 51.10 -65.61
N GLU A 126 66.70 52.04 -64.75
CA GLU A 126 66.88 53.48 -64.99
C GLU A 126 68.36 53.86 -65.11
N LYS A 127 69.23 53.27 -64.27
CA LYS A 127 70.68 53.44 -64.40
C LYS A 127 71.24 52.81 -65.66
N TYR A 128 70.76 51.62 -66.03
CA TYR A 128 71.18 50.95 -67.25
C TYR A 128 70.77 51.75 -68.48
N GLU A 129 69.53 52.23 -68.55
CA GLU A 129 69.02 53.09 -69.63
C GLU A 129 69.76 54.44 -69.68
N ALA A 130 70.03 55.08 -68.54
CA ALA A 130 70.82 56.31 -68.50
C ALA A 130 72.28 56.09 -68.94
N THR A 131 72.86 54.93 -68.62
CA THR A 131 74.23 54.57 -69.02
C THR A 131 74.28 54.18 -70.49
N ASN A 132 73.27 53.47 -70.99
CA ASN A 132 73.15 53.09 -72.39
C ASN A 132 72.84 54.31 -73.28
N GLY A 133 71.96 55.21 -72.83
CA GLY A 133 71.70 56.50 -73.47
C GLY A 133 72.95 57.38 -73.51
N ARG A 134 73.73 57.43 -72.43
CA ARG A 134 75.05 58.09 -72.43
C ARG A 134 76.05 57.40 -73.34
N MET A 135 76.08 56.07 -73.41
CA MET A 135 76.96 55.35 -74.34
C MET A 135 76.58 55.65 -75.79
N VAL A 136 75.30 55.65 -76.14
CA VAL A 136 74.82 56.02 -77.48
C VAL A 136 75.11 57.48 -77.80
N GLU A 137 75.01 58.40 -76.83
CA GLU A 137 75.38 59.81 -77.00
C GLU A 137 76.90 60.00 -77.14
N ILE A 138 77.71 59.25 -76.38
CA ILE A 138 79.17 59.20 -76.52
C ILE A 138 79.55 58.60 -77.87
N GLU A 139 78.88 57.55 -78.34
CA GLU A 139 79.12 56.94 -79.65
C GLU A 139 78.73 57.88 -80.81
N LYS A 140 77.66 58.67 -80.63
CA LYS A 140 77.28 59.75 -81.56
C LYS A 140 78.34 60.86 -81.60
N ARG A 141 78.80 61.32 -80.43
CA ARG A 141 79.85 62.36 -80.33
C ARG A 141 81.21 61.88 -80.84
N LEU A 142 81.57 60.62 -80.61
CA LEU A 142 82.80 60.00 -81.13
C LEU A 142 82.76 59.80 -82.66
N LYS A 143 81.57 59.68 -83.26
CA LYS A 143 81.40 59.61 -84.73
C LYS A 143 81.33 60.98 -85.41
N THR A 144 81.15 62.08 -84.66
CA THR A 144 81.07 63.45 -85.25
C THR A 144 82.24 64.37 -84.90
N ASP A 145 83.02 64.12 -83.85
CA ASP A 145 84.18 64.93 -83.50
C ASP A 145 85.47 64.12 -83.53
N LYS A 146 86.20 64.23 -84.66
CA LYS A 146 87.63 63.93 -84.68
C LYS A 146 88.35 65.00 -83.85
N GLY A 147 88.64 64.65 -82.61
CA GLY A 147 89.67 65.28 -81.81
C GLY A 147 89.16 66.29 -80.79
N LYS A 148 88.95 65.82 -79.56
CA LYS A 148 89.23 66.55 -78.33
C LYS A 148 89.42 65.54 -77.20
N TYR A 149 90.67 65.40 -76.77
CA TYR A 149 91.05 64.62 -75.61
C TYR A 149 90.35 65.19 -74.38
N VAL A 150 89.68 64.31 -73.63
CA VAL A 150 89.15 64.60 -72.30
C VAL A 150 90.34 64.95 -71.40
N SER A 151 90.35 66.14 -70.80
CA SER A 151 91.44 66.61 -69.95
C SER A 151 91.58 65.74 -68.70
N ALA A 152 92.82 65.42 -68.32
CA ALA A 152 93.19 64.55 -67.19
C ALA A 152 92.43 64.83 -65.87
N GLY A 153 92.06 66.09 -65.59
CA GLY A 153 91.32 66.45 -64.36
C GLY A 153 89.87 65.95 -64.26
N GLN A 154 89.26 65.46 -65.35
CA GLN A 154 87.94 64.81 -65.28
C GLN A 154 88.03 63.32 -64.96
N PHE A 155 89.16 62.68 -65.28
CA PHE A 155 89.41 61.27 -64.95
C PHE A 155 89.65 61.08 -63.45
N GLU A 156 90.33 62.04 -62.81
CA GLU A 156 90.66 62.02 -61.39
C GLU A 156 89.40 62.13 -60.50
N LYS A 157 88.44 62.99 -60.86
CA LYS A 157 87.12 63.07 -60.18
C LYS A 157 86.24 61.83 -60.37
N VAL A 158 86.41 61.10 -61.48
CA VAL A 158 85.72 59.82 -61.70
C VAL A 158 86.36 58.74 -60.83
N LEU A 159 87.69 58.68 -60.78
CA LEU A 159 88.46 57.79 -59.91
C LEU A 159 88.11 57.97 -58.43
N GLU A 160 88.06 59.20 -57.95
CA GLU A 160 87.68 59.53 -56.56
C GLU A 160 86.25 59.09 -56.23
N ARG A 161 85.31 59.26 -57.18
CA ARG A 161 83.92 58.79 -57.02
C ARG A 161 83.83 57.26 -57.03
N THR A 162 84.60 56.57 -57.87
CA THR A 162 84.65 55.10 -57.88
C THR A 162 85.24 54.54 -56.60
N GLU A 163 86.31 55.13 -56.05
CA GLU A 163 86.87 54.70 -54.76
C GLU A 163 85.90 54.92 -53.60
N LYS A 164 85.15 56.03 -53.61
CA LYS A 164 84.12 56.31 -52.59
C LYS A 164 82.95 55.34 -52.67
N LEU A 165 82.50 55.00 -53.89
CA LEU A 165 81.47 54.00 -54.13
C LEU A 165 81.95 52.59 -53.77
N GLU A 166 83.21 52.26 -54.02
CA GLU A 166 83.79 50.96 -53.66
C GLU A 166 83.90 50.82 -52.13
N LYS A 167 84.31 51.89 -51.43
CA LYS A 167 84.27 51.93 -49.95
C LYS A 167 82.85 51.78 -49.40
N GLN A 168 81.88 52.53 -49.94
CA GLN A 168 80.47 52.38 -49.54
C GLN A 168 79.93 50.97 -49.82
N SER A 169 80.27 50.38 -50.97
CA SER A 169 79.87 49.02 -51.33
C SER A 169 80.47 47.98 -50.37
N LYS A 170 81.76 48.10 -50.02
CA LYS A 170 82.40 47.22 -49.03
C LYS A 170 81.76 47.38 -47.65
N GLN A 171 81.44 48.60 -47.24
CA GLN A 171 80.77 48.86 -45.95
C GLN A 171 79.35 48.28 -45.92
N MET A 172 78.59 48.41 -47.00
CA MET A 172 77.24 47.84 -47.14
C MET A 172 77.27 46.29 -47.13
N GLN A 173 78.25 45.68 -47.80
CA GLN A 173 78.44 44.22 -47.77
C GLN A 173 78.84 43.73 -46.37
N GLN A 174 79.65 44.50 -45.64
CA GLN A 174 80.04 44.15 -44.28
C GLN A 174 78.84 44.25 -43.33
N GLN A 175 78.02 45.29 -43.47
CA GLN A 175 76.79 45.48 -42.71
C GLN A 175 75.76 44.38 -42.99
N GLN A 176 75.56 44.00 -44.27
CA GLN A 176 74.72 42.86 -44.65
C GLN A 176 75.24 41.53 -44.08
N LYS A 177 76.55 41.28 -44.11
CA LYS A 177 77.14 40.09 -43.47
C LYS A 177 76.88 40.08 -41.98
N GLN A 178 76.97 41.23 -41.32
CA GLN A 178 76.73 41.34 -39.89
C GLN A 178 75.25 41.09 -39.55
N GLU A 179 74.32 41.69 -40.29
CA GLU A 179 72.88 41.44 -40.17
C GLU A 179 72.51 39.98 -40.43
N GLN A 180 73.08 39.35 -41.47
CA GLN A 180 72.87 37.92 -41.72
C GLN A 180 73.37 37.07 -40.56
N LYS A 181 74.53 37.40 -39.98
CA LYS A 181 75.07 36.70 -38.81
C LYS A 181 74.16 36.84 -37.59
N THR A 182 73.62 38.04 -37.35
CA THR A 182 72.67 38.28 -36.26
C THR A 182 71.36 37.53 -36.48
N LYS A 183 70.83 37.53 -37.71
CA LYS A 183 69.62 36.77 -38.07
C LYS A 183 69.81 35.27 -37.88
N PHE A 184 70.92 34.70 -38.33
CA PHE A 184 71.25 33.28 -38.11
C PHE A 184 71.35 32.92 -36.62
N ALA A 185 72.04 33.74 -35.81
CA ALA A 185 72.12 33.52 -34.36
C ALA A 185 70.75 33.64 -33.65
N THR A 186 69.83 34.43 -34.20
CA THR A 186 68.46 34.55 -33.68
C THR A 186 67.62 33.33 -34.05
N VAL A 187 67.81 32.77 -35.25
CA VAL A 187 67.17 31.53 -35.70
C VAL A 187 67.64 30.34 -34.87
N GLU A 188 68.94 30.19 -34.60
CA GLU A 188 69.46 29.12 -33.73
C GLU A 188 68.86 29.18 -32.32
N LYS A 189 68.77 30.37 -31.71
CA LYS A 189 68.11 30.54 -30.39
C LYS A 189 66.63 30.19 -30.41
N LEU A 190 65.94 30.49 -31.51
CA LEU A 190 64.54 30.12 -31.71
C LEU A 190 64.40 28.60 -31.86
N GLU A 191 65.26 27.94 -32.64
CA GLU A 191 65.27 26.49 -32.79
C GLU A 191 65.54 25.77 -31.47
N GLU A 192 66.49 26.24 -30.66
CA GLU A 192 66.70 25.72 -29.30
C GLU A 192 65.47 25.90 -28.41
N SER A 193 64.82 27.06 -28.47
CA SER A 193 63.60 27.34 -27.71
C SER A 193 62.44 26.45 -28.15
N PHE A 194 62.25 26.23 -29.46
CA PHE A 194 61.24 25.33 -30.00
C PHE A 194 61.52 23.88 -29.61
N SER A 195 62.79 23.46 -29.59
CA SER A 195 63.20 22.13 -29.13
C SER A 195 62.85 21.93 -27.65
N GLN A 196 63.14 22.91 -26.78
CA GLN A 196 62.76 22.87 -25.36
C GLN A 196 61.23 22.80 -25.16
N VAL A 197 60.46 23.59 -25.92
CA VAL A 197 58.99 23.54 -25.87
C VAL A 197 58.49 22.16 -26.33
N GLY A 198 59.09 21.58 -27.36
CA GLY A 198 58.79 20.23 -27.83
C GLY A 198 59.00 19.16 -26.75
N GLU A 199 60.11 19.24 -26.01
CA GLU A 199 60.35 18.33 -24.88
C GLU A 199 59.35 18.53 -23.73
N MET A 200 59.02 19.77 -23.36
CA MET A 200 58.00 20.03 -22.35
C MET A 200 56.63 19.47 -22.74
N LEU A 201 56.21 19.64 -24.00
CA LEU A 201 54.95 19.10 -24.50
C LEU A 201 54.95 17.57 -24.45
N LYS A 202 56.08 16.93 -24.78
CA LYS A 202 56.23 15.48 -24.70
C LYS A 202 56.13 14.97 -23.26
N GLN A 203 56.75 15.67 -22.30
CA GLN A 203 56.63 15.36 -20.87
C GLN A 203 55.20 15.57 -20.34
N GLN A 204 54.52 16.65 -20.76
CA GLN A 204 53.13 16.89 -20.40
C GLN A 204 52.20 15.81 -20.95
N LYS A 205 52.41 15.39 -22.21
CA LYS A 205 51.64 14.29 -22.81
C LYS A 205 51.80 12.99 -22.01
N GLN A 206 53.03 12.63 -21.63
CA GLN A 206 53.28 11.45 -20.80
C GLN A 206 52.60 11.54 -19.42
N LYS A 207 52.61 12.72 -18.78
CA LYS A 207 51.89 12.92 -17.51
C LYS A 207 50.38 12.78 -17.66
N LEU A 208 49.81 13.27 -18.75
CA LEU A 208 48.39 13.11 -19.08
C LEU A 208 48.02 11.64 -19.29
N GLU A 209 48.84 10.88 -20.01
CA GLU A 209 48.62 9.43 -20.20
C GLU A 209 48.70 8.65 -18.88
N GLN A 210 49.61 9.04 -17.98
CA GLN A 210 49.70 8.46 -16.64
C GLN A 210 48.45 8.77 -15.80
N LEU A 211 48.00 10.03 -15.80
CA LEU A 211 46.78 10.46 -15.11
C LEU A 211 45.54 9.71 -15.63
N ASP A 212 45.41 9.56 -16.95
CA ASP A 212 44.31 8.79 -17.56
C ASP A 212 44.33 7.32 -17.12
N THR A 213 45.52 6.72 -17.06
CA THR A 213 45.69 5.34 -16.57
C THR A 213 45.33 5.21 -15.08
N GLU A 214 45.72 6.17 -14.25
CA GLU A 214 45.37 6.21 -12.83
C GLU A 214 43.87 6.42 -12.61
N GLN A 215 43.26 7.33 -13.37
CA GLN A 215 41.82 7.58 -13.35
C GLN A 215 41.05 6.32 -13.73
N LYS A 216 41.48 5.61 -14.78
CA LYS A 216 40.85 4.35 -15.19
C LYS A 216 40.91 3.29 -14.08
N LYS A 217 42.06 3.13 -13.42
CA LYS A 217 42.20 2.24 -12.25
C LYS A 217 41.30 2.66 -11.09
N LEU A 218 41.15 3.96 -10.86
CA LEU A 218 40.27 4.49 -9.82
C LEU A 218 38.80 4.16 -10.13
N CYS A 219 38.37 4.35 -11.39
CA CYS A 219 37.04 3.98 -11.85
C CYS A 219 36.76 2.48 -11.70
N GLU A 220 37.71 1.62 -12.07
CA GLU A 220 37.60 0.16 -11.88
C GLU A 220 37.47 -0.22 -10.39
N LYS A 221 38.22 0.45 -9.50
CA LYS A 221 38.08 0.26 -8.05
C LYS A 221 36.73 0.73 -7.53
N MET A 222 36.24 1.88 -7.99
CA MET A 222 34.92 2.39 -7.61
C MET A 222 33.80 1.43 -8.04
N ALA A 223 33.84 0.93 -9.28
CA ALA A 223 32.89 -0.08 -9.75
C ALA A 223 32.95 -1.38 -8.91
N SER A 224 34.14 -1.82 -8.50
CA SER A 224 34.29 -2.96 -7.60
C SER A 224 33.70 -2.70 -6.21
N ILE A 225 33.82 -1.48 -5.68
CA ILE A 225 33.22 -1.09 -4.40
C ILE A 225 31.69 -1.03 -4.51
N GLU A 226 31.16 -0.44 -5.60
CA GLU A 226 29.72 -0.40 -5.86
C GLU A 226 29.12 -1.81 -5.90
N ASN A 227 29.74 -2.73 -6.63
CA ASN A 227 29.29 -4.13 -6.68
C ASN A 227 29.32 -4.79 -5.30
N PHE A 228 30.39 -4.59 -4.52
CA PHE A 228 30.48 -5.12 -3.15
C PHE A 228 29.37 -4.56 -2.24
N VAL A 229 29.07 -3.27 -2.33
CA VAL A 229 28.01 -2.63 -1.55
C VAL A 229 26.65 -3.21 -1.92
N VAL A 230 26.36 -3.38 -3.22
CA VAL A 230 25.11 -3.99 -3.70
C VAL A 230 24.97 -5.44 -3.20
N ASP A 231 26.04 -6.23 -3.24
CA ASP A 231 26.04 -7.60 -2.72
C ASP A 231 25.81 -7.64 -1.20
N LEU A 232 26.45 -6.75 -0.45
CA LEU A 232 26.29 -6.65 1.00
C LEU A 232 24.86 -6.26 1.40
N PHE A 233 24.27 -5.27 0.72
CA PHE A 233 22.88 -4.89 0.94
C PHE A 233 21.92 -6.03 0.61
N SER A 234 22.16 -6.76 -0.48
CA SER A 234 21.34 -7.91 -0.86
C SER A 234 21.42 -9.03 0.19
N GLN A 235 22.62 -9.32 0.72
CA GLN A 235 22.80 -10.30 1.79
C GLN A 235 22.10 -9.87 3.09
N MET A 236 22.22 -8.60 3.48
CA MET A 236 21.52 -8.07 4.66
C MET A 236 20.00 -8.14 4.51
N GLN A 237 19.47 -7.78 3.34
CA GLN A 237 18.04 -7.84 3.06
C GLN A 237 17.51 -9.27 3.12
N ASN A 238 18.25 -10.24 2.54
CA ASN A 238 17.88 -11.66 2.60
C ASN A 238 17.94 -12.21 4.03
N ALA A 239 18.96 -11.82 4.82
CA ALA A 239 19.07 -12.22 6.22
C ALA A 239 17.91 -11.66 7.06
N GLN A 240 17.57 -10.39 6.89
CA GLN A 240 16.43 -9.77 7.56
C GLN A 240 15.09 -10.40 7.15
N GLN A 241 14.88 -10.65 5.86
CA GLN A 241 13.68 -11.34 5.38
C GLN A 241 13.56 -12.73 5.98
N THR A 242 14.66 -13.48 6.04
CA THR A 242 14.68 -14.82 6.64
C THR A 242 14.33 -14.76 8.13
N GLU A 243 14.93 -13.84 8.90
CA GLU A 243 14.61 -13.65 10.33
C GLU A 243 13.13 -13.29 10.54
N ILE A 244 12.57 -12.42 9.70
CA ILE A 244 11.14 -12.05 9.76
C ILE A 244 10.25 -13.26 9.48
N HIS A 245 10.55 -14.05 8.44
CA HIS A 245 9.75 -15.25 8.12
C HIS A 245 9.81 -16.26 9.26
N THR A 246 11.00 -16.52 9.83
CA THR A 246 11.13 -17.41 10.99
C THR A 246 10.32 -16.93 12.18
N LYS A 247 10.35 -15.63 12.52
CA LYS A 247 9.53 -15.08 13.61
C LYS A 247 8.02 -15.18 13.34
N ILE A 248 7.60 -15.01 12.09
CA ILE A 248 6.19 -15.19 11.69
C ILE A 248 5.77 -16.65 11.87
N ASP A 249 6.61 -17.60 11.44
CA ASP A 249 6.34 -19.03 11.59
C ASP A 249 6.27 -19.45 13.06
N GLU A 250 7.19 -18.96 13.90
CA GLU A 250 7.17 -19.17 15.36
C GLU A 250 5.89 -18.62 15.99
N PHE A 251 5.50 -17.39 15.63
CA PHE A 251 4.28 -16.76 16.15
C PHE A 251 3.01 -17.50 15.67
N ALA A 252 2.97 -17.93 14.41
CA ALA A 252 1.87 -18.73 13.87
C ALA A 252 1.76 -20.08 14.57
N HIS A 253 2.89 -20.72 14.89
CA HIS A 253 2.92 -21.96 15.66
C HIS A 253 2.39 -21.75 17.09
N GLN A 254 2.82 -20.68 17.77
CA GLN A 254 2.35 -20.35 19.11
C GLN A 254 0.84 -20.07 19.13
N LEU A 255 0.34 -19.26 18.18
CA LEU A 255 -1.10 -19.00 18.05
C LEU A 255 -1.90 -20.28 17.83
N LYS A 256 -1.38 -21.20 17.00
CA LYS A 256 -2.03 -22.50 16.76
C LYS A 256 -2.13 -23.32 18.04
N MET A 257 -1.06 -23.38 18.84
CA MET A 257 -1.08 -24.08 20.13
C MET A 257 -2.10 -23.47 21.10
N GLU A 258 -2.19 -22.15 21.20
CA GLU A 258 -3.18 -21.47 22.05
C GLU A 258 -4.61 -21.76 21.58
N ILE A 259 -4.86 -21.74 20.27
CA ILE A 259 -6.16 -22.09 19.69
C ILE A 259 -6.52 -23.54 20.04
N ASP A 260 -5.59 -24.48 19.90
CA ASP A 260 -5.82 -25.89 20.21
C ASP A 260 -6.13 -26.10 21.70
N VAL A 261 -5.42 -25.40 22.60
CA VAL A 261 -5.69 -25.42 24.05
C VAL A 261 -7.09 -24.88 24.34
N MET A 262 -7.46 -23.73 23.76
CA MET A 262 -8.80 -23.15 23.95
C MET A 262 -9.90 -24.02 23.37
N ALA A 263 -9.68 -24.63 22.20
CA ALA A 263 -10.62 -25.53 21.56
C ALA A 263 -10.86 -26.78 22.42
N ASN A 264 -9.79 -27.38 22.97
CA ASN A 264 -9.90 -28.52 23.87
C ASN A 264 -10.63 -28.16 25.18
N ALA A 265 -10.28 -27.02 25.79
CA ALA A 265 -10.97 -26.56 27.00
C ALA A 265 -12.47 -26.31 26.74
N THR A 266 -12.81 -25.73 25.58
CA THR A 266 -14.21 -25.51 25.16
C THR A 266 -14.93 -26.83 24.95
N LYS A 267 -14.29 -27.79 24.26
CA LYS A 267 -14.83 -29.14 24.06
C LYS A 267 -15.16 -29.83 25.39
N THR A 268 -14.24 -29.81 26.36
CA THR A 268 -14.49 -30.38 27.69
C THR A 268 -15.67 -29.71 28.40
N LYS A 269 -15.80 -28.38 28.31
CA LYS A 269 -16.97 -27.66 28.87
C LYS A 269 -18.28 -28.08 28.21
N VAL A 270 -18.30 -28.21 26.88
CA VAL A 270 -19.47 -28.68 26.13
C VAL A 270 -19.85 -30.10 26.56
N GLU A 271 -18.88 -31.01 26.70
CA GLU A 271 -19.14 -32.38 27.16
C GLU A 271 -19.71 -32.41 28.60
N VAL A 272 -19.25 -31.53 29.49
CA VAL A 272 -19.81 -31.41 30.85
C VAL A 272 -21.26 -30.92 30.80
N LEU A 273 -21.55 -29.89 30.00
CA LEU A 273 -22.90 -29.35 29.86
C LEU A 273 -23.86 -30.38 29.23
N ASP A 274 -23.41 -31.13 28.24
CA ASP A 274 -24.18 -32.20 27.60
C ASP A 274 -24.57 -33.30 28.61
N ARG A 275 -23.62 -33.71 29.46
CA ARG A 275 -23.89 -34.65 30.58
C ARG A 275 -24.87 -34.07 31.59
N GLN A 276 -24.78 -32.79 31.91
CA GLN A 276 -25.73 -32.14 32.83
C GLN A 276 -27.14 -32.07 32.20
N GLN A 277 -27.23 -31.72 30.92
CA GLN A 277 -28.48 -31.67 30.18
C GLN A 277 -29.14 -33.06 30.12
N THR A 278 -28.36 -34.12 29.89
CA THR A 278 -28.85 -35.50 29.92
C THR A 278 -29.44 -35.87 31.28
N LYS A 279 -28.74 -35.54 32.38
CA LYS A 279 -29.25 -35.77 33.75
C LYS A 279 -30.55 -35.01 34.03
N ILE A 280 -30.70 -33.80 33.47
CA ILE A 280 -31.94 -33.02 33.58
C ILE A 280 -33.07 -33.72 32.82
N TRP A 281 -32.81 -34.18 31.60
CA TRP A 281 -33.78 -34.94 30.80
C TRP A 281 -34.22 -36.23 31.49
N ASP A 282 -33.31 -36.97 32.11
CA ASP A 282 -33.66 -38.18 32.88
C ASP A 282 -34.63 -37.84 34.04
N LYS A 283 -34.40 -36.72 34.73
CA LYS A 283 -35.32 -36.25 35.79
C LYS A 283 -36.68 -35.84 35.23
N PHE A 284 -36.73 -35.17 34.08
CA PHE A 284 -37.99 -34.84 33.42
C PHE A 284 -38.75 -36.09 33.00
N SER A 285 -38.06 -37.11 32.49
CA SER A 285 -38.68 -38.40 32.13
C SER A 285 -39.32 -39.09 33.35
N VAL A 286 -38.66 -39.07 34.51
CA VAL A 286 -39.25 -39.58 35.77
C VAL A 286 -40.49 -38.78 36.16
N LEU A 287 -40.44 -37.45 36.03
CA LEU A 287 -41.57 -36.58 36.34
C LEU A 287 -42.75 -36.81 35.39
N ASP A 288 -42.51 -36.95 34.09
CA ASP A 288 -43.54 -37.24 33.10
C ASP A 288 -44.23 -38.57 33.38
N ASN A 289 -43.46 -39.61 33.74
CA ASN A 289 -44.02 -40.89 34.17
C ASN A 289 -44.89 -40.74 35.44
N PHE A 290 -44.44 -39.96 36.42
CA PHE A 290 -45.22 -39.69 37.63
C PHE A 290 -46.51 -38.92 37.33
N ILE A 291 -46.46 -37.91 36.45
CA ILE A 291 -47.64 -37.18 35.97
C ILE A 291 -48.60 -38.13 35.26
N GLY A 292 -48.10 -39.06 34.44
CA GLY A 292 -48.91 -40.12 33.82
C GLY A 292 -49.66 -40.95 34.87
N ILE A 293 -48.95 -41.46 35.88
CA ILE A 293 -49.55 -42.23 36.98
C ILE A 293 -50.63 -41.41 37.73
N LEU A 294 -50.37 -40.13 38.00
CA LEU A 294 -51.34 -39.25 38.67
C LEU A 294 -52.58 -39.01 37.80
N LYS A 295 -52.41 -38.80 36.49
CA LYS A 295 -53.52 -38.66 35.55
C LYS A 295 -54.37 -39.92 35.54
N ASP A 296 -53.77 -41.09 35.38
CA ASP A 296 -54.48 -42.37 35.38
C ASP A 296 -55.25 -42.58 36.70
N ARG A 297 -54.64 -42.24 37.83
CA ARG A 297 -55.30 -42.35 39.14
C ARG A 297 -56.45 -41.37 39.27
N PHE A 298 -56.26 -40.12 38.88
CA PHE A 298 -57.30 -39.09 38.96
C PHE A 298 -58.47 -39.43 38.04
N GLU A 299 -58.20 -39.82 36.79
CA GLU A 299 -59.22 -40.26 35.85
C GLU A 299 -60.00 -41.45 36.40
N ASN A 300 -59.33 -42.48 36.95
CA ASN A 300 -60.00 -43.64 37.53
C ASN A 300 -60.84 -43.32 38.77
N GLU A 301 -60.33 -42.49 39.70
CA GLU A 301 -61.08 -42.10 40.90
C GLU A 301 -62.24 -41.16 40.56
N LEU A 302 -62.05 -40.23 39.61
CA LEU A 302 -63.13 -39.40 39.08
C LEU A 302 -64.19 -40.28 38.40
N LEU A 303 -63.80 -41.26 37.57
CA LEU A 303 -64.74 -42.17 36.91
C LEU A 303 -65.54 -42.99 37.92
N LYS A 304 -64.92 -43.45 39.02
CA LYS A 304 -65.58 -44.18 40.10
C LYS A 304 -66.55 -43.28 40.88
N ALA A 305 -66.10 -42.08 41.26
CA ALA A 305 -66.91 -41.12 42.00
C ALA A 305 -68.13 -40.69 41.18
N VAL A 306 -67.92 -40.33 39.91
CA VAL A 306 -69.00 -39.99 38.98
C VAL A 306 -69.94 -41.19 38.78
N HIS A 307 -69.44 -42.41 38.57
CA HIS A 307 -70.33 -43.58 38.44
C HIS A 307 -71.14 -43.89 39.71
N SER A 308 -70.55 -43.72 40.89
CA SER A 308 -71.25 -43.94 42.17
C SER A 308 -72.34 -42.89 42.39
N ASP A 309 -71.99 -41.61 42.20
CA ASP A 309 -72.88 -40.49 42.47
C ASP A 309 -73.99 -40.38 41.41
N VAL A 310 -73.68 -40.69 40.14
CA VAL A 310 -74.67 -40.78 39.06
C VAL A 310 -75.60 -41.97 39.27
N ARG A 311 -75.11 -43.16 39.67
CA ARG A 311 -76.00 -44.30 39.96
C ARG A 311 -76.93 -44.03 41.15
N GLN A 312 -76.41 -43.42 42.21
CA GLN A 312 -77.18 -43.18 43.42
C GLN A 312 -78.18 -42.04 43.24
N ASN A 313 -77.78 -40.93 42.62
CA ASN A 313 -78.68 -39.80 42.37
C ASN A 313 -79.69 -40.07 41.25
N ILE A 314 -79.36 -40.87 40.22
CA ILE A 314 -80.36 -41.23 39.18
C ILE A 314 -81.41 -42.20 39.75
N ALA A 315 -81.03 -43.16 40.60
CA ALA A 315 -82.00 -44.06 41.22
C ALA A 315 -82.97 -43.33 42.18
N GLU A 316 -82.52 -42.30 42.89
CA GLU A 316 -83.33 -41.57 43.87
C GLU A 316 -84.10 -40.37 43.29
N LYS A 317 -83.61 -39.70 42.23
CA LYS A 317 -84.32 -38.57 41.59
C LYS A 317 -85.27 -38.94 40.44
N PHE A 318 -85.17 -40.15 39.86
CA PHE A 318 -86.04 -40.57 38.75
C PHE A 318 -87.19 -41.49 39.17
N ALA A 319 -87.51 -41.57 40.47
CA ALA A 319 -88.80 -42.08 40.96
C ALA A 319 -89.93 -41.02 40.88
N ASN A 320 -89.77 -39.99 40.03
CA ASN A 320 -90.74 -38.93 39.79
C ASN A 320 -91.28 -39.09 38.35
N PRO A 321 -92.61 -39.16 38.14
CA PRO A 321 -93.21 -39.63 36.89
C PRO A 321 -92.83 -38.73 35.72
N HIS A 322 -92.31 -39.34 34.64
CA HIS A 322 -91.91 -38.75 33.36
C HIS A 322 -92.63 -37.42 33.06
N GLN A 323 -91.96 -36.29 33.34
CA GLN A 323 -92.56 -34.95 33.15
C GLN A 323 -92.69 -34.55 31.68
N ASN A 324 -92.11 -35.32 30.76
CA ASN A 324 -92.01 -34.99 29.33
C ASN A 324 -92.75 -36.02 28.45
N CYS A 325 -94.00 -36.35 28.77
CA CYS A 325 -94.86 -37.21 27.94
C CYS A 325 -96.06 -36.47 27.33
N TRP A 326 -96.70 -37.06 26.33
CA TRP A 326 -97.88 -36.49 25.68
C TRP A 326 -99.14 -36.73 26.53
N GLU A 327 -100.00 -35.72 26.63
CA GLU A 327 -101.26 -35.81 27.38
C GLU A 327 -102.32 -36.56 26.58
N VAL A 328 -102.78 -37.70 27.13
CA VAL A 328 -103.75 -38.57 26.46
C VAL A 328 -105.12 -37.93 26.40
N THR A 329 -105.51 -37.15 27.42
CA THR A 329 -106.83 -36.53 27.49
C THR A 329 -106.96 -35.24 26.66
N ALA A 330 -105.84 -34.60 26.33
CA ALA A 330 -105.76 -33.38 25.52
C ALA A 330 -105.16 -33.65 24.13
N CYS A 331 -105.47 -34.84 23.59
CA CYS A 331 -105.06 -35.30 22.28
C CYS A 331 -106.23 -35.20 21.30
N ASN A 332 -105.98 -34.73 20.07
CA ASN A 332 -107.01 -34.77 19.03
C ASN A 332 -107.47 -36.21 18.78
N ASN A 333 -108.76 -36.43 18.53
CA ASN A 333 -109.34 -37.76 18.33
C ASN A 333 -108.74 -38.54 17.13
N GLU A 334 -108.14 -37.83 16.16
CA GLU A 334 -107.44 -38.41 15.01
C GLU A 334 -105.97 -38.79 15.32
N LEU A 335 -105.50 -38.55 16.54
CA LEU A 335 -104.19 -38.96 17.03
C LEU A 335 -104.34 -40.08 18.07
N GLU A 336 -103.37 -40.99 18.08
CA GLU A 336 -103.25 -42.07 19.05
C GLU A 336 -101.87 -42.00 19.72
N ILE A 337 -101.86 -41.98 21.05
CA ILE A 337 -100.62 -41.98 21.84
C ILE A 337 -100.40 -43.39 22.39
N PHE A 338 -99.20 -43.93 22.21
CA PHE A 338 -98.87 -45.30 22.59
C PHE A 338 -97.41 -45.46 23.06
N GLY A 339 -97.10 -46.64 23.61
CA GLY A 339 -95.82 -46.97 24.23
C GLY A 339 -95.83 -46.78 25.75
N ASN A 340 -94.91 -47.45 26.44
CA ASN A 340 -94.91 -47.57 27.91
C ASN A 340 -94.77 -46.23 28.65
N GLU A 341 -94.40 -45.15 27.96
CA GLU A 341 -94.19 -43.82 28.54
C GLU A 341 -94.99 -42.71 27.83
N SER A 342 -95.95 -43.05 26.96
CA SER A 342 -96.77 -42.08 26.21
C SER A 342 -95.93 -41.08 25.38
N LEU A 343 -94.81 -41.53 24.82
CA LEU A 343 -93.87 -40.70 24.03
C LEU A 343 -94.06 -40.81 22.51
N ARG A 344 -94.90 -41.72 22.02
CA ARG A 344 -95.14 -41.93 20.59
C ARG A 344 -96.56 -41.52 20.22
N ILE A 345 -96.68 -40.80 19.12
CA ILE A 345 -97.95 -40.36 18.54
C ILE A 345 -98.06 -40.98 17.14
N HIS A 346 -99.24 -41.49 16.81
CA HIS A 346 -99.61 -41.92 15.47
C HIS A 346 -100.87 -41.19 15.00
N TYR A 347 -100.86 -40.69 13.78
CA TYR A 347 -102.05 -40.14 13.15
C TYR A 347 -102.85 -41.28 12.51
N LYS A 348 -104.12 -41.38 12.90
CA LYS A 348 -105.08 -42.41 12.46
C LYS A 348 -106.29 -41.84 11.70
N GLY A 349 -106.30 -40.54 11.41
CA GLY A 349 -107.37 -39.92 10.62
C GLY A 349 -107.25 -40.23 9.12
N ASP A 350 -108.38 -40.17 8.42
CA ASP A 350 -108.47 -40.41 6.97
C ASP A 350 -108.47 -39.09 6.15
N GLY A 351 -108.47 -37.93 6.81
CA GLY A 351 -108.59 -36.61 6.20
C GLY A 351 -107.28 -35.79 6.13
N SER A 352 -107.36 -34.60 5.51
CA SER A 352 -106.28 -33.59 5.50
C SER A 352 -106.64 -32.42 6.42
N GLY A 353 -106.39 -32.58 7.72
CA GLY A 353 -106.57 -31.53 8.74
C GLY A 353 -105.34 -31.38 9.63
N PHE A 354 -105.19 -30.25 10.30
CA PHE A 354 -104.15 -30.08 11.33
C PHE A 354 -104.62 -30.70 12.64
N CYS A 355 -103.82 -31.63 13.18
CA CYS A 355 -104.02 -32.23 14.49
C CYS A 355 -102.88 -31.85 15.42
N SER A 356 -103.19 -31.60 16.69
CA SER A 356 -102.23 -31.25 17.73
C SER A 356 -102.47 -32.07 18.99
N VAL A 357 -101.42 -32.18 19.79
CA VAL A 357 -101.42 -32.79 21.12
C VAL A 357 -100.50 -31.96 22.01
N PHE A 358 -100.87 -31.83 23.28
CA PHE A 358 -100.07 -31.11 24.26
C PHE A 358 -99.20 -32.07 25.07
N ALA A 359 -98.08 -31.55 25.59
CA ALA A 359 -97.36 -32.24 26.65
C ALA A 359 -98.22 -32.27 27.92
N LYS A 360 -98.03 -33.30 28.74
CA LYS A 360 -98.76 -33.50 30.01
C LYS A 360 -98.58 -32.36 31.01
N TYR A 361 -97.41 -31.74 31.01
CA TYR A 361 -97.10 -30.61 31.88
C TYR A 361 -96.54 -29.46 31.05
N SER A 362 -96.85 -28.23 31.47
CA SER A 362 -96.29 -27.02 30.86
C SER A 362 -94.81 -26.86 31.20
N VAL A 363 -94.07 -26.14 30.34
CA VAL A 363 -92.70 -25.74 30.66
C VAL A 363 -92.75 -24.77 31.85
N PRO A 364 -92.02 -25.03 32.95
CA PRO A 364 -92.12 -24.16 34.13
C PRO A 364 -91.55 -22.77 33.83
N CYS A 365 -92.29 -21.72 34.19
CA CYS A 365 -92.00 -20.34 33.81
C CYS A 365 -90.90 -19.64 34.61
N CYS A 366 -90.48 -20.18 35.76
CA CYS A 366 -89.48 -19.59 36.64
C CYS A 366 -88.51 -20.66 37.17
N ASN A 367 -87.20 -20.38 37.22
CA ASN A 367 -86.11 -21.28 37.65
C ASN A 367 -85.84 -22.53 36.80
N SER A 368 -86.38 -22.57 35.58
CA SER A 368 -86.02 -23.56 34.57
C SER A 368 -84.89 -22.99 33.72
N GLY A 369 -83.78 -23.71 33.54
CA GLY A 369 -82.76 -23.34 32.56
C GLY A 369 -83.26 -23.46 31.12
N LEU A 370 -82.38 -23.81 30.19
CA LEU A 370 -82.80 -24.18 28.82
C LEU A 370 -83.60 -25.49 28.85
N PHE A 371 -84.86 -25.43 28.42
CA PHE A 371 -85.68 -26.61 28.16
C PHE A 371 -85.54 -27.03 26.70
N CYS A 372 -85.01 -28.24 26.47
CA CYS A 372 -84.86 -28.82 25.14
C CYS A 372 -85.70 -30.10 25.06
N PHE A 373 -86.44 -30.24 23.97
CA PHE A 373 -87.06 -31.50 23.58
C PHE A 373 -86.72 -31.81 22.12
N GLU A 374 -86.61 -33.10 21.80
CA GLU A 374 -86.36 -33.57 20.45
C GLU A 374 -87.55 -34.38 19.97
N VAL A 375 -88.04 -34.08 18.76
CA VAL A 375 -89.10 -34.85 18.12
C VAL A 375 -88.49 -35.64 16.97
N LYS A 376 -88.48 -36.97 17.10
CA LYS A 376 -88.06 -37.85 16.01
C LYS A 376 -89.27 -38.28 15.19
N ILE A 377 -89.29 -37.87 13.93
CA ILE A 377 -90.29 -38.33 12.95
C ILE A 377 -89.94 -39.76 12.53
N THR A 378 -90.76 -40.72 12.93
CA THR A 378 -90.50 -42.15 12.70
C THR A 378 -91.04 -42.67 11.38
N ASN A 379 -92.13 -42.09 10.87
CA ASN A 379 -92.72 -42.48 9.58
C ASN A 379 -93.50 -41.30 8.98
N VAL A 380 -93.28 -41.03 7.68
CA VAL A 380 -94.01 -40.01 6.91
C VAL A 380 -94.69 -40.71 5.75
N LYS A 381 -96.02 -40.88 5.82
CA LYS A 381 -96.80 -41.24 4.63
C LYS A 381 -96.92 -40.00 3.74
N ARG A 382 -96.24 -39.99 2.60
CA ARG A 382 -96.35 -38.92 1.60
C ARG A 382 -97.70 -39.04 0.90
N TYR A 383 -98.70 -38.31 1.39
CA TYR A 383 -99.87 -37.97 0.58
C TYR A 383 -99.53 -36.73 -0.25
N ASN A 384 -99.96 -36.71 -1.52
CA ASN A 384 -99.56 -35.68 -2.48
C ASN A 384 -99.79 -34.26 -1.92
N SER A 385 -98.69 -33.49 -1.86
CA SER A 385 -98.53 -32.08 -1.45
C SER A 385 -98.58 -31.74 0.06
N ASN A 386 -97.40 -31.39 0.58
CA ASN A 386 -97.15 -30.51 1.73
C ASN A 386 -97.71 -30.91 3.11
N THR A 387 -97.23 -32.01 3.68
CA THR A 387 -97.34 -32.27 5.13
C THR A 387 -96.15 -31.62 5.86
N TYR A 388 -96.39 -30.53 6.58
CA TYR A 388 -95.41 -29.88 7.46
C TYR A 388 -95.73 -30.18 8.92
N LEU A 389 -94.74 -30.62 9.71
CA LEU A 389 -94.84 -30.61 11.17
C LEU A 389 -94.57 -29.18 11.63
N ASN A 390 -95.61 -28.45 12.02
CA ASN A 390 -95.48 -27.14 12.63
C ASN A 390 -95.51 -27.30 14.15
N ILE A 391 -94.41 -26.95 14.82
CA ILE A 391 -94.30 -26.92 16.28
C ILE A 391 -94.57 -25.48 16.70
N TYR A 392 -95.68 -25.24 17.39
CA TYR A 392 -96.01 -23.94 17.95
C TYR A 392 -95.69 -23.93 19.45
N ASN A 393 -94.77 -23.06 19.87
CA ASN A 393 -94.60 -22.73 21.28
C ASN A 393 -95.60 -21.62 21.63
N PHE A 394 -96.70 -21.99 22.30
CA PHE A 394 -97.53 -21.03 23.02
C PHE A 394 -96.91 -20.87 24.41
N VAL A 395 -96.26 -19.73 24.65
CA VAL A 395 -95.72 -19.34 25.96
C VAL A 395 -96.82 -18.67 26.79
#